data_AF-A0A6P9DBA5-F1
#
_entry.id   AF-A0A6P9DBA5-F1
#
_cell.length_a   1.000
_cell.length_b   1.000
_cell.length_c   1.000
_cell.angle_alpha   90.00
_cell.angle_beta   90.00
_cell.angle_gamma   90.00
#
_symmetry.space_group_name_H-M   'P 1'
#
loop_
_entity.id
_entity.type
_entity.pdbx_description
1 polymer ?
#
loop_
_entity_poly.entity_id
_entity_poly.type
_entity_poly.pdbx_seq_one_letter_code
_entity_poly.pdbx_strand_id
1 'polypeptide(L)'
;MKPRFFRNQAGPTNRWQFPFSSPCDLLGISQSAKAKQDGLHKNLIRIMTVDSPMPWGEEFGGWKTSAELLDESIGQSFSHMRSQIKPKPRTFSRQRLPNQMLFSYTQKITEGMEPDVTLDCLGYEWELHRMYLFKSHVLSQLLAEAEQNSYSPNTRSVLKSRKETRCYKCCLLTGHKPDEFCQQKEKLPKVTIALNITDQDVTRFAFAVALKNMYNSESEVNEEDVLGILAAAEVLQFPSLFQKCIQVMRRSICPTNVCRYYTAGCKYKQPSLITICERWTEVNLVPQLGSQICLRNLPLELLQKVLKSPRLFTINEFYLLRTALYWVFLQQNPKIQIIPSYNTILTYFSSLPKTCAFLEREEGQQYMAIFQSLRLHGITSSRHLEELWEINFFPLPWLTRILSDHYHALENGGDMAFQADFNTQAVRFGLMLREEPRYHAEVISIYGFFFELKAVKHDASAYSFYMKRVRHADPIISYFTAERSPVNLQKEREVKYEIKAQCQIDGKWQEFTTERLTQSFGVKKSSSKSKILKARIPSVPIYVTFLLLFPSS
;
A
#
# COMPACT_ATOMS: atom_id res chain seq x y z
N MET A 1 33.55 -34.51 42.33
CA MET A 1 34.79 -33.89 41.81
C MET A 1 34.53 -33.46 40.36
N LYS A 2 34.59 -32.16 40.06
CA LYS A 2 34.45 -31.64 38.67
C LYS A 2 35.77 -31.90 37.92
N PRO A 3 35.77 -32.44 36.69
CA PRO A 3 36.99 -32.53 35.91
C PRO A 3 37.41 -31.12 35.48
N ARG A 4 38.62 -30.71 35.86
CA ARG A 4 39.26 -29.50 35.33
C ARG A 4 39.80 -29.83 33.95
N PHE A 5 39.24 -29.20 32.91
CA PHE A 5 39.80 -29.27 31.56
C PHE A 5 41.00 -28.33 31.47
N PHE A 6 42.19 -28.90 31.25
CA PHE A 6 43.38 -28.12 30.93
C PHE A 6 43.28 -27.59 29.50
N ARG A 7 43.64 -26.31 29.32
CA ARG A 7 43.74 -25.64 28.02
C ARG A 7 45.07 -25.98 27.37
N ASN A 8 45.07 -26.68 26.24
CA ASN A 8 46.24 -26.80 25.38
C ASN A 8 46.09 -25.87 24.16
N GLN A 9 47.08 -25.00 23.97
CA GLN A 9 47.15 -24.08 22.84
C GLN A 9 47.71 -24.82 21.61
N ALA A 10 46.92 -24.95 20.56
CA ALA A 10 47.38 -25.49 19.28
C ALA A 10 47.63 -24.34 18.29
N GLY A 11 48.90 -24.02 18.04
CA GLY A 11 49.33 -23.09 17.00
C GLY A 11 49.28 -21.58 17.35
N PRO A 12 49.77 -20.71 16.44
CA PRO A 12 50.01 -19.29 16.72
C PRO A 12 48.79 -18.37 16.53
N THR A 13 47.60 -18.90 16.25
CA THR A 13 46.39 -18.07 16.07
C THR A 13 45.29 -18.50 17.03
N ASN A 14 44.83 -17.55 17.87
CA ASN A 14 43.75 -17.70 18.84
C ASN A 14 42.39 -17.97 18.16
N ARG A 15 42.12 -19.21 17.73
CA ARG A 15 40.77 -19.65 17.35
C ARG A 15 40.34 -20.80 18.26
N TRP A 16 39.22 -20.59 18.95
CA TRP A 16 38.54 -21.60 19.76
C TRP A 16 37.76 -22.54 18.85
N GLN A 17 37.91 -23.87 19.02
CA GLN A 17 37.10 -24.88 18.33
C GLN A 17 36.02 -25.41 19.28
N PHE A 18 34.80 -25.59 18.77
CA PHE A 18 33.76 -26.38 19.45
C PHE A 18 33.92 -27.87 19.11
N PRO A 19 33.52 -28.80 20.00
CA PRO A 19 33.95 -30.20 19.94
C PRO A 19 33.29 -31.05 18.84
N PHE A 20 32.32 -30.51 18.09
CA PHE A 20 31.60 -31.26 17.05
C PHE A 20 31.24 -30.35 15.87
N SER A 21 31.97 -30.42 14.77
CA SER A 21 31.60 -29.78 13.50
C SER A 21 30.87 -30.78 12.61
N SER A 22 29.58 -30.53 12.36
CA SER A 22 28.74 -31.29 11.44
C SER A 22 29.14 -31.01 9.97
N PRO A 23 28.97 -31.95 9.01
CA PRO A 23 29.42 -31.81 7.62
C PRO A 23 28.58 -30.85 6.74
N CYS A 24 27.89 -29.87 7.33
CA CYS A 24 26.85 -29.07 6.67
C CYS A 24 27.26 -27.64 6.28
N ASP A 25 28.55 -27.30 6.23
CA ASP A 25 28.99 -25.98 5.73
C ASP A 25 29.06 -25.96 4.20
N LEU A 26 27.89 -26.00 3.54
CA LEU A 26 27.74 -25.96 2.08
C LEU A 26 28.44 -24.73 1.46
N LEU A 27 28.39 -23.60 2.16
CA LEU A 27 29.05 -22.37 1.73
C LEU A 27 30.57 -22.52 1.84
N GLY A 28 31.09 -23.04 2.95
CA GLY A 28 32.51 -23.35 3.12
C GLY A 28 33.03 -24.34 2.08
N ILE A 29 32.28 -25.40 1.79
CA ILE A 29 32.60 -26.40 0.76
C ILE A 29 32.69 -25.74 -0.63
N SER A 30 31.68 -24.95 -1.01
CA SER A 30 31.67 -24.22 -2.28
C SER A 30 32.84 -23.24 -2.42
N GLN A 31 33.08 -22.42 -1.39
CA GLN A 31 34.19 -21.47 -1.38
C GLN A 31 35.54 -22.20 -1.48
N SER A 32 35.67 -23.38 -0.86
CA SER A 32 36.87 -24.21 -1.00
C SER A 32 37.07 -24.76 -2.41
N ALA A 33 35.98 -25.16 -3.09
CA ALA A 33 36.01 -25.69 -4.44
C ALA A 33 36.36 -24.60 -5.47
N LYS A 34 35.77 -23.39 -5.35
CA LYS A 34 36.12 -22.23 -6.18
C LYS A 34 37.56 -21.77 -5.95
N ALA A 35 38.04 -21.77 -4.71
CA ALA A 35 39.45 -21.44 -4.41
C ALA A 35 40.45 -22.43 -5.02
N LYS A 36 40.07 -23.70 -5.20
CA LYS A 36 40.88 -24.71 -5.91
C LYS A 36 40.93 -24.46 -7.42
N GLN A 37 39.84 -23.97 -8.02
CA GLN A 37 39.80 -23.64 -9.45
C GLN A 37 40.61 -22.39 -9.79
N ASP A 38 40.65 -21.38 -8.91
CA ASP A 38 41.36 -20.10 -9.14
C ASP A 38 42.87 -20.12 -8.78
N GLY A 39 43.46 -21.28 -8.44
CA GLY A 39 44.89 -21.40 -8.15
C GLY A 39 45.38 -20.60 -6.93
N LEU A 40 44.50 -20.21 -6.02
CA LEU A 40 44.82 -19.36 -4.86
C LEU A 40 45.26 -20.18 -3.63
N HIS A 41 46.58 -20.17 -3.42
CA HIS A 41 47.32 -20.28 -2.16
C HIS A 41 47.29 -21.62 -1.37
N LYS A 42 48.49 -22.18 -1.17
CA LYS A 42 48.83 -23.38 -0.35
C LYS A 42 48.31 -23.37 1.10
N ASN A 43 47.83 -22.23 1.61
CA ASN A 43 47.34 -22.10 2.99
C ASN A 43 45.90 -22.64 3.17
N LEU A 44 45.07 -22.63 2.12
CA LEU A 44 43.73 -23.26 2.16
C LEU A 44 43.81 -24.79 2.05
N ILE A 45 44.80 -25.30 1.31
CA ILE A 45 45.07 -26.75 1.20
C ILE A 45 45.49 -27.36 2.54
N ARG A 46 46.19 -26.60 3.39
CA ARG A 46 46.63 -27.07 4.72
C ARG A 46 45.48 -27.21 5.74
N ILE A 47 44.32 -26.63 5.46
CA ILE A 47 43.11 -26.81 6.27
C ILE A 47 42.48 -28.19 5.98
N MET A 48 42.77 -28.81 4.83
CA MET A 48 42.16 -30.10 4.45
C MET A 48 42.70 -31.32 5.20
N THR A 49 43.89 -31.27 5.80
CA THR A 49 44.52 -32.45 6.42
C THR A 49 44.12 -32.68 7.88
N VAL A 50 43.17 -31.92 8.43
CA VAL A 50 42.78 -32.03 9.86
C VAL A 50 41.38 -32.63 10.05
N ASP A 51 40.50 -32.59 9.04
CA ASP A 51 39.07 -32.93 9.21
C ASP A 51 38.66 -34.24 8.52
N SER A 52 39.15 -35.38 8.99
CA SER A 52 38.54 -36.69 8.65
C SER A 52 38.82 -37.75 9.72
N PRO A 53 37.87 -38.07 10.61
CA PRO A 53 37.75 -39.41 11.17
C PRO A 53 36.59 -40.16 10.49
N MET A 54 36.88 -41.38 10.04
CA MET A 54 35.89 -42.38 9.63
C MET A 54 34.90 -42.68 10.79
N PRO A 55 33.61 -42.95 10.50
CA PRO A 55 32.62 -43.17 11.53
C PRO A 55 32.68 -44.62 12.05
N TRP A 56 32.83 -44.77 13.37
CA TRP A 56 32.41 -45.97 14.08
C TRP A 56 31.12 -45.60 14.83
N GLY A 57 30.09 -46.41 14.63
CA GLY A 57 28.73 -46.12 15.06
C GLY A 57 28.56 -46.12 16.57
N GLU A 58 27.57 -45.35 17.03
CA GLU A 58 26.66 -45.72 18.11
C GLU A 58 25.51 -44.70 18.20
N GLU A 59 24.34 -45.22 18.55
CA GLU A 59 23.04 -44.56 18.58
C GLU A 59 22.98 -43.45 19.66
N PHE A 60 22.19 -42.41 19.39
CA PHE A 60 21.66 -41.55 20.45
C PHE A 60 20.15 -41.38 20.33
N GLY A 61 19.47 -41.83 21.38
CA GLY A 61 18.07 -41.58 21.67
C GLY A 61 17.78 -40.10 21.96
N GLY A 62 16.51 -39.74 21.79
CA GLY A 62 16.05 -38.36 21.89
C GLY A 62 15.87 -37.84 23.31
N TRP A 63 15.77 -36.50 23.40
CA TRP A 63 14.86 -35.72 24.27
C TRP A 63 14.87 -34.25 23.79
N LYS A 64 13.71 -33.75 23.39
CA LYS A 64 12.79 -32.84 24.12
C LYS A 64 13.27 -31.38 24.25
N THR A 65 12.58 -30.57 23.45
CA THR A 65 12.04 -29.23 23.68
C THR A 65 12.53 -28.44 24.91
N SER A 66 13.05 -27.25 24.65
CA SER A 66 13.06 -26.14 25.59
C SER A 66 12.60 -24.88 24.85
N ALA A 67 11.28 -24.69 24.89
CA ALA A 67 10.68 -23.37 24.87
C ALA A 67 11.02 -22.69 26.21
N GLU A 68 11.01 -21.35 26.20
CA GLU A 68 11.37 -20.44 27.31
C GLU A 68 12.87 -20.14 27.42
N LEU A 69 13.29 -19.12 26.68
CA LEU A 69 14.11 -17.99 27.13
C LEU A 69 14.30 -17.07 25.92
N LEU A 70 14.21 -15.75 26.14
CA LEU A 70 14.20 -14.64 25.17
C LEU A 70 12.81 -14.09 24.80
N ASP A 71 12.02 -13.77 25.82
CA ASP A 71 11.17 -12.59 25.81
C ASP A 71 11.91 -11.49 26.58
N GLU A 72 12.85 -10.82 25.91
CA GLU A 72 13.37 -9.51 26.31
C GLU A 72 14.21 -8.97 25.14
N SER A 73 13.93 -7.72 24.75
CA SER A 73 14.73 -6.87 23.85
C SER A 73 14.31 -6.64 22.39
N ILE A 74 13.04 -6.73 21.99
CA ILE A 74 12.51 -5.95 20.84
C ILE A 74 11.11 -5.41 21.18
N GLY A 75 11.09 -4.41 22.06
CA GLY A 75 9.87 -3.74 22.52
C GLY A 75 10.18 -2.29 22.85
N GLN A 76 10.59 -1.51 21.85
CA GLN A 76 10.73 -0.05 21.83
C GLN A 76 11.13 0.26 20.37
N SER A 77 10.35 0.87 19.49
CA SER A 77 9.51 2.04 19.68
C SER A 77 8.51 2.18 18.53
N PHE A 78 7.22 1.90 18.78
CA PHE A 78 6.08 2.45 18.04
C PHE A 78 4.86 2.48 18.98
N SER A 79 5.00 3.18 20.10
CA SER A 79 3.91 3.41 21.06
C SER A 79 4.08 4.72 21.80
N HIS A 80 4.18 5.82 21.08
CA HIS A 80 3.84 7.14 21.62
C HIS A 80 3.03 7.91 20.60
N MET A 81 1.70 7.83 20.73
CA MET A 81 0.78 8.96 20.64
C MET A 81 -0.63 8.48 20.98
N ARG A 82 -1.00 8.63 22.25
CA ARG A 82 -2.40 8.69 22.69
C ARG A 82 -2.62 10.10 23.21
N SER A 83 -3.02 11.02 22.33
CA SER A 83 -3.62 12.27 22.77
C SER A 83 -5.04 11.94 23.27
N GLN A 84 -5.24 12.05 24.58
CA GLN A 84 -6.58 12.06 25.14
C GLN A 84 -7.28 13.35 24.70
N ILE A 85 -8.09 13.25 23.66
CA ILE A 85 -9.23 14.15 23.49
C ILE A 85 -10.44 13.34 23.92
N LYS A 86 -10.89 13.55 25.17
CA LYS A 86 -12.18 13.07 25.63
C LYS A 86 -13.26 13.63 24.70
N PRO A 87 -14.07 12.82 24.00
CA PRO A 87 -15.26 13.36 23.36
C PRO A 87 -16.22 13.76 24.49
N LYS A 88 -16.44 15.08 24.64
CA LYS A 88 -17.61 15.57 25.38
C LYS A 88 -18.85 14.91 24.76
N PRO A 89 -19.77 14.35 25.56
CA PRO A 89 -21.01 13.80 25.02
C PRO A 89 -21.75 14.94 24.32
N ARG A 90 -21.84 14.88 22.99
CA ARG A 90 -22.73 15.76 22.23
C ARG A 90 -24.15 15.37 22.60
N THR A 91 -24.79 16.23 23.36
CA THR A 91 -26.25 16.34 23.45
C THR A 91 -26.84 16.12 22.05
N PHE A 92 -27.79 15.18 21.93
CA PHE A 92 -28.58 14.94 20.73
C PHE A 92 -29.26 16.25 20.29
N SER A 93 -28.59 17.01 19.43
CA SER A 93 -29.22 18.06 18.64
C SER A 93 -30.17 17.35 17.67
N ARG A 94 -31.48 17.62 17.77
CA ARG A 94 -32.50 17.20 16.80
C ARG A 94 -31.92 17.24 15.38
N GLN A 95 -31.66 16.09 14.77
CA GLN A 95 -31.25 16.02 13.38
C GLN A 95 -32.42 16.56 12.54
N ARG A 96 -32.23 17.73 11.92
CA ARG A 96 -33.20 18.26 10.95
C ARG A 96 -33.23 17.31 9.76
N LEU A 97 -34.43 17.00 9.28
CA LEU A 97 -34.61 16.16 8.10
C LEU A 97 -33.97 16.85 6.87
N PRO A 98 -33.35 16.09 5.93
CA PRO A 98 -32.65 16.67 4.78
C PRO A 98 -33.50 17.64 3.94
N ASN A 99 -34.79 17.35 3.76
CA ASN A 99 -35.75 18.20 3.07
C ASN A 99 -35.98 19.54 3.79
N GLN A 100 -36.08 19.54 5.13
CA GLN A 100 -36.22 20.76 5.92
C GLN A 100 -34.95 21.62 5.89
N MET A 101 -33.77 20.97 5.87
CA MET A 101 -32.50 21.69 5.70
C MET A 101 -32.44 22.39 4.35
N LEU A 102 -32.79 21.67 3.27
CA LEU A 102 -32.84 22.23 1.92
C LEU A 102 -33.84 23.39 1.83
N PHE A 103 -35.08 23.20 2.30
CA PHE A 103 -36.13 24.21 2.27
C PHE A 103 -35.73 25.50 2.99
N SER A 104 -35.17 25.38 4.19
CA SER A 104 -34.71 26.55 4.96
C SER A 104 -33.57 27.31 4.27
N TYR A 105 -32.80 26.64 3.41
CA TYR A 105 -31.70 27.22 2.67
C TYR A 105 -32.18 27.89 1.39
N THR A 106 -33.04 27.23 0.62
CA THR A 106 -33.60 27.78 -0.61
C THR A 106 -34.41 29.03 -0.33
N GLN A 107 -35.24 29.03 0.72
CA GLN A 107 -36.03 30.20 1.12
C GLN A 107 -35.18 31.43 1.48
N LYS A 108 -33.97 31.22 2.01
CA LYS A 108 -33.02 32.32 2.29
C LYS A 108 -32.39 32.89 1.03
N ILE A 109 -32.15 32.04 0.02
CA ILE A 109 -31.52 32.46 -1.24
C ILE A 109 -32.54 33.11 -2.18
N THR A 110 -33.78 32.64 -2.18
CA THR A 110 -34.84 33.14 -3.07
C THR A 110 -35.69 34.24 -2.43
N GLU A 111 -35.23 34.81 -1.31
CA GLU A 111 -35.92 35.89 -0.57
C GLU A 111 -37.40 35.60 -0.28
N GLY A 112 -37.74 34.32 -0.07
CA GLY A 112 -39.11 33.90 0.21
C GLY A 112 -40.01 33.69 -1.00
N MET A 113 -39.48 33.56 -2.23
CA MET A 113 -40.27 33.05 -3.35
C MET A 113 -40.83 31.65 -3.07
N GLU A 114 -42.05 31.39 -3.55
CA GLU A 114 -42.68 30.07 -3.47
C GLU A 114 -42.06 29.11 -4.49
N PRO A 115 -41.80 27.84 -4.12
CA PRO A 115 -41.28 26.83 -5.02
C PRO A 115 -42.32 26.43 -6.08
N ASP A 116 -41.90 26.39 -7.34
CA ASP A 116 -42.75 26.12 -8.52
C ASP A 116 -42.56 24.71 -9.10
N VAL A 117 -41.68 23.90 -8.50
CA VAL A 117 -41.43 22.50 -8.85
C VAL A 117 -41.39 21.63 -7.60
N THR A 118 -42.06 20.49 -7.65
CA THR A 118 -41.94 19.42 -6.64
C THR A 118 -41.26 18.22 -7.28
N LEU A 119 -40.13 17.80 -6.71
CA LEU A 119 -39.44 16.59 -7.12
C LEU A 119 -39.77 15.46 -6.14
N ASP A 120 -40.38 14.37 -6.60
CA ASP A 120 -40.53 13.15 -5.82
C ASP A 120 -39.33 12.22 -6.07
N CYS A 121 -38.55 11.97 -5.02
CA CYS A 121 -37.37 11.14 -5.09
C CYS A 121 -36.92 10.62 -3.71
N LEU A 122 -36.46 9.36 -3.65
CA LEU A 122 -35.97 8.69 -2.42
C LEU A 122 -37.01 8.60 -1.27
N GLY A 123 -38.29 8.67 -1.62
CA GLY A 123 -39.43 8.71 -0.69
C GLY A 123 -39.61 10.07 0.00
N TYR A 124 -39.13 11.15 -0.62
CA TYR A 124 -39.31 12.53 -0.18
C TYR A 124 -39.80 13.41 -1.33
N GLU A 125 -40.66 14.35 -0.99
CA GLU A 125 -40.99 15.49 -1.83
C GLU A 125 -40.00 16.63 -1.56
N TRP A 126 -39.32 17.08 -2.62
CA TRP A 126 -38.33 18.14 -2.60
C TRP A 126 -38.90 19.37 -3.31
N GLU A 127 -39.06 20.45 -2.56
CA GLU A 127 -39.56 21.71 -3.11
C GLU A 127 -38.41 22.54 -3.71
N LEU A 128 -38.50 22.83 -5.01
CA LEU A 128 -37.43 23.41 -5.81
C LEU A 128 -37.96 24.56 -6.68
N HIS A 129 -37.03 25.34 -7.24
CA HIS A 129 -37.31 26.47 -8.12
C HIS A 129 -36.76 26.19 -9.54
N ARG A 130 -37.60 26.36 -10.58
CA ARG A 130 -37.24 26.12 -12.00
C ARG A 130 -35.94 26.79 -12.42
N MET A 131 -35.73 28.00 -11.92
CA MET A 131 -34.58 28.83 -12.23
C MET A 131 -33.24 28.18 -11.92
N TYR A 132 -33.16 27.17 -11.06
CA TYR A 132 -31.89 26.51 -10.69
C TYR A 132 -31.74 25.11 -11.27
N LEU A 133 -32.80 24.54 -11.86
CA LEU A 133 -32.79 23.17 -12.39
C LEU A 133 -31.92 23.04 -13.64
N PHE A 134 -31.64 24.13 -14.37
CA PHE A 134 -30.79 24.11 -15.57
C PHE A 134 -29.35 23.61 -15.31
N LYS A 135 -28.89 23.62 -14.06
CA LYS A 135 -27.57 23.09 -13.67
C LYS A 135 -27.50 21.56 -13.71
N SER A 136 -28.65 20.88 -13.64
CA SER A 136 -28.79 19.44 -13.78
C SER A 136 -29.38 19.12 -15.15
N HIS A 137 -28.68 18.29 -15.93
CA HIS A 137 -29.22 17.89 -17.24
C HIS A 137 -30.51 17.07 -17.08
N VAL A 138 -30.51 16.11 -16.16
CA VAL A 138 -31.66 15.22 -15.92
C VAL A 138 -32.89 16.00 -15.45
N LEU A 139 -32.75 16.87 -14.44
CA LEU A 139 -33.90 17.63 -13.96
C LEU A 139 -34.41 18.62 -15.01
N SER A 140 -33.53 19.18 -15.83
CA SER A 140 -33.93 20.07 -16.94
C SER A 140 -34.73 19.34 -18.02
N GLN A 141 -34.39 18.07 -18.32
CA GLN A 141 -35.13 17.23 -19.27
C GLN A 141 -36.47 16.80 -18.71
N LEU A 142 -36.51 16.30 -17.47
CA LEU A 142 -37.76 15.90 -16.80
C LEU A 142 -38.73 17.07 -16.68
N LEU A 143 -38.23 18.28 -16.40
CA LEU A 143 -39.06 19.48 -16.39
C LEU A 143 -39.63 19.78 -17.79
N ALA A 144 -38.81 19.68 -18.84
CA ALA A 144 -39.26 19.91 -20.20
C ALA A 144 -40.31 18.88 -20.68
N GLU A 145 -40.17 17.61 -20.29
CA GLU A 145 -41.14 16.54 -20.56
C GLU A 145 -42.45 16.75 -19.80
N ALA A 146 -42.37 17.12 -18.52
CA ALA A 146 -43.56 17.42 -17.71
C ALA A 146 -44.32 18.64 -18.25
N GLU A 147 -43.60 19.67 -18.69
CA GLU A 147 -44.21 20.83 -19.35
C GLU A 147 -44.88 20.44 -20.67
N GLN A 148 -44.25 19.61 -21.52
CA GLN A 148 -44.85 19.17 -22.78
C GLN A 148 -46.12 18.33 -22.57
N ASN A 149 -46.15 17.44 -21.59
CA ASN A 149 -47.33 16.60 -21.30
C ASN A 149 -48.50 17.39 -20.71
N SER A 150 -48.24 18.57 -20.14
CA SER A 150 -49.29 19.46 -19.62
C SER A 150 -50.01 20.28 -20.70
N TYR A 151 -49.52 20.31 -21.94
CA TYR A 151 -50.11 21.09 -23.05
C TYR A 151 -50.58 20.20 -24.22
N SER A 152 -51.90 19.97 -24.30
CA SER A 152 -52.58 19.51 -25.53
C SER A 152 -52.47 20.57 -26.64
N PRO A 153 -52.37 20.20 -27.95
CA PRO A 153 -51.99 21.14 -29.01
C PRO A 153 -53.18 22.00 -29.43
N ASN A 154 -53.43 23.08 -28.70
CA ASN A 154 -54.08 24.27 -29.25
C ASN A 154 -53.80 25.43 -28.30
N THR A 155 -52.84 26.28 -28.68
CA THR A 155 -52.94 27.75 -28.72
C THR A 155 -51.53 28.33 -28.92
N ARG A 156 -51.40 29.26 -29.86
CA ARG A 156 -50.17 30.00 -30.22
C ARG A 156 -49.58 30.75 -29.01
N SER A 157 -48.66 30.16 -28.25
CA SER A 157 -47.85 30.89 -27.24
C SER A 157 -46.35 30.55 -27.26
N VAL A 158 -45.89 29.77 -28.25
CA VAL A 158 -44.53 29.22 -28.42
C VAL A 158 -43.41 30.28 -28.43
N LEU A 159 -43.72 31.58 -28.55
CA LEU A 159 -42.72 32.65 -28.63
C LEU A 159 -42.37 33.34 -27.30
N LYS A 160 -43.11 33.11 -26.20
CA LYS A 160 -42.86 33.81 -24.92
C LYS A 160 -41.99 33.00 -23.93
N SER A 161 -42.24 31.71 -23.70
CA SER A 161 -41.48 30.93 -22.71
C SER A 161 -40.00 30.74 -23.08
N ARG A 162 -39.69 30.56 -24.37
CA ARG A 162 -38.30 30.46 -24.88
C ARG A 162 -37.46 31.74 -24.68
N LYS A 163 -38.11 32.91 -24.58
CA LYS A 163 -37.43 34.19 -24.29
C LYS A 163 -37.14 34.34 -22.81
N GLU A 164 -38.02 33.86 -21.93
CA GLU A 164 -37.86 33.94 -20.48
C GLU A 164 -36.76 33.00 -19.96
N THR A 165 -36.66 31.75 -20.43
CA THR A 165 -35.55 30.86 -20.05
C THR A 165 -34.18 31.39 -20.53
N ARG A 166 -34.15 32.10 -21.67
CA ARG A 166 -32.95 32.84 -22.13
C ARG A 166 -32.65 34.05 -21.25
N CYS A 167 -33.67 34.74 -20.73
CA CYS A 167 -33.53 35.90 -19.87
C CYS A 167 -32.96 35.52 -18.49
N TYR A 168 -33.47 34.44 -17.86
CA TYR A 168 -32.95 33.97 -16.57
C TYR A 168 -31.51 33.44 -16.65
N LYS A 169 -31.15 32.80 -17.77
CA LYS A 169 -29.76 32.40 -18.05
C LYS A 169 -28.83 33.60 -18.20
N CYS A 170 -29.32 34.73 -18.73
CA CYS A 170 -28.56 35.99 -18.81
C CYS A 170 -28.41 36.69 -17.45
N CYS A 171 -29.48 36.78 -16.64
CA CYS A 171 -29.42 37.49 -15.34
C CYS A 171 -28.46 36.84 -14.32
N LEU A 172 -28.37 35.50 -14.31
CA LEU A 172 -27.43 34.78 -13.44
C LEU A 172 -25.96 34.92 -13.89
N LEU A 173 -25.71 35.25 -15.16
CA LEU A 173 -24.37 35.46 -15.71
C LEU A 173 -23.87 36.90 -15.56
N THR A 174 -24.75 37.89 -15.34
CA THR A 174 -24.38 39.31 -15.33
C THR A 174 -24.39 39.98 -13.95
N GLY A 175 -24.70 39.27 -12.87
CA GLY A 175 -24.53 39.77 -11.49
C GLY A 175 -25.34 41.02 -11.14
N HIS A 176 -26.36 41.38 -11.92
CA HIS A 176 -27.26 42.49 -11.62
C HIS A 176 -28.37 42.06 -10.66
N LYS A 177 -28.66 42.93 -9.68
CA LYS A 177 -29.78 42.79 -8.74
C LYS A 177 -31.12 42.71 -9.48
N PRO A 178 -32.06 41.86 -9.06
CA PRO A 178 -33.36 41.70 -9.71
C PRO A 178 -34.36 42.77 -9.22
N ASP A 179 -34.03 44.05 -9.27
CA ASP A 179 -34.85 45.10 -8.64
C ASP A 179 -36.01 45.64 -9.50
N GLU A 180 -36.25 45.15 -10.74
CA GLU A 180 -37.33 45.72 -11.59
C GLU A 180 -38.24 44.71 -12.30
N PHE A 181 -38.31 43.44 -11.89
CA PHE A 181 -39.27 42.47 -12.47
C PHE A 181 -40.28 41.84 -11.49
N CYS A 182 -40.26 42.23 -10.21
CA CYS A 182 -41.07 41.59 -9.16
C CYS A 182 -42.54 42.06 -9.04
N GLN A 183 -43.14 42.68 -10.08
CA GLN A 183 -44.55 43.14 -10.02
C GLN A 183 -45.55 42.41 -10.93
N GLN A 184 -45.21 41.26 -11.52
CA GLN A 184 -46.23 40.38 -12.10
C GLN A 184 -46.14 38.98 -11.49
N LYS A 185 -46.85 38.79 -10.37
CA LYS A 185 -47.17 37.47 -9.81
C LYS A 185 -48.18 36.74 -10.71
N GLU A 186 -47.77 36.31 -11.88
CA GLU A 186 -48.42 35.15 -12.50
C GLU A 186 -47.89 33.92 -11.76
N LYS A 187 -48.76 33.29 -10.95
CA LYS A 187 -48.46 32.00 -10.31
C LYS A 187 -48.23 30.98 -11.41
N LEU A 188 -46.96 30.70 -11.72
CA LEU A 188 -46.60 29.62 -12.62
C LEU A 188 -47.20 28.30 -12.08
N PRO A 189 -47.78 27.45 -12.93
CA PRO A 189 -48.47 26.24 -12.49
C PRO A 189 -47.48 25.29 -11.84
N LYS A 190 -47.68 24.88 -10.57
CA LYS A 190 -46.77 23.96 -9.86
C LYS A 190 -46.63 22.66 -10.65
N VAL A 191 -45.40 22.29 -11.02
CA VAL A 191 -45.10 21.07 -11.80
C VAL A 191 -44.50 20.03 -10.87
N THR A 192 -44.97 18.79 -10.99
CA THR A 192 -44.42 17.65 -10.25
C THR A 192 -43.61 16.78 -11.18
N ILE A 193 -42.36 16.53 -10.83
CA ILE A 193 -41.44 15.62 -11.53
C ILE A 193 -41.06 14.47 -10.60
N ALA A 194 -40.92 13.27 -11.14
CA ALA A 194 -40.51 12.09 -10.37
C ALA A 194 -39.17 11.57 -10.89
N LEU A 195 -38.26 11.25 -9.99
CA LEU A 195 -36.95 10.67 -10.32
C LEU A 195 -36.75 9.37 -9.54
N ASN A 196 -36.62 8.26 -10.27
CA ASN A 196 -36.29 6.98 -9.67
C ASN A 196 -34.77 6.78 -9.62
N ILE A 197 -34.24 6.49 -8.43
CA ILE A 197 -32.80 6.30 -8.20
C ILE A 197 -32.54 4.84 -7.85
N THR A 198 -31.72 4.19 -8.68
CA THR A 198 -31.30 2.80 -8.49
C THR A 198 -29.93 2.66 -7.81
N ASP A 199 -29.16 3.75 -7.76
CA ASP A 199 -27.81 3.76 -7.18
C ASP A 199 -27.85 3.75 -5.64
N GLN A 200 -27.32 2.68 -5.04
CA GLN A 200 -27.25 2.46 -3.60
C GLN A 200 -26.32 3.42 -2.85
N ASP A 201 -25.35 4.03 -3.55
CA ASP A 201 -24.41 4.99 -2.94
C ASP A 201 -25.06 6.37 -2.72
N VAL A 202 -26.23 6.62 -3.32
CA VAL A 202 -26.96 7.87 -3.17
C VAL A 202 -27.71 7.90 -1.84
N THR A 203 -27.15 8.59 -0.87
CA THR A 203 -27.84 8.85 0.40
C THR A 203 -28.77 10.06 0.29
N ARG A 204 -29.86 10.06 1.07
CA ARG A 204 -30.81 11.19 1.14
C ARG A 204 -30.13 12.50 1.53
N PHE A 205 -29.15 12.43 2.43
CA PHE A 205 -28.37 13.60 2.84
C PHE A 205 -27.50 14.12 1.70
N ALA A 206 -26.74 13.24 1.04
CA ALA A 206 -25.89 13.65 -0.06
C ALA A 206 -26.69 14.19 -1.26
N PHE A 207 -27.86 13.62 -1.54
CA PHE A 207 -28.79 14.13 -2.55
C PHE A 207 -29.28 15.54 -2.21
N ALA A 208 -29.65 15.80 -0.95
CA ALA A 208 -30.00 17.15 -0.49
C ALA A 208 -28.83 18.13 -0.66
N VAL A 209 -27.60 17.72 -0.36
CA VAL A 209 -26.40 18.55 -0.57
C VAL A 209 -26.15 18.82 -2.04
N ALA A 210 -26.40 17.86 -2.93
CA ALA A 210 -26.30 18.06 -4.37
C ALA A 210 -27.35 19.07 -4.87
N LEU A 211 -28.60 18.96 -4.40
CA LEU A 211 -29.65 19.92 -4.72
C LEU A 211 -29.33 21.32 -4.17
N LYS A 212 -28.80 21.42 -2.94
CA LYS A 212 -28.33 22.68 -2.33
C LYS A 212 -27.30 23.36 -3.22
N ASN A 213 -26.35 22.61 -3.76
CA ASN A 213 -25.30 23.11 -4.64
C ASN A 213 -25.83 23.68 -5.98
N MET A 214 -27.07 23.37 -6.37
CA MET A 214 -27.70 24.02 -7.53
C MET A 214 -27.99 25.51 -7.27
N TYR A 215 -28.21 25.90 -6.00
CA TYR A 215 -28.46 27.29 -5.62
C TYR A 215 -27.18 28.09 -5.40
N ASN A 216 -26.03 27.42 -5.25
CA ASN A 216 -24.76 28.09 -5.01
C ASN A 216 -24.07 28.53 -6.30
N SER A 217 -23.35 29.66 -6.25
CA SER A 217 -22.42 30.07 -7.31
C SER A 217 -21.20 29.14 -7.36
N GLU A 218 -20.65 28.78 -6.20
CA GLU A 218 -19.54 27.84 -6.06
C GLU A 218 -19.96 26.54 -5.36
N SER A 219 -19.45 25.40 -5.85
CA SER A 219 -19.79 24.09 -5.30
C SER A 219 -19.02 23.80 -4.02
N GLU A 220 -19.74 23.58 -2.92
CA GLU A 220 -19.23 23.19 -1.61
C GLU A 220 -19.40 21.69 -1.42
N VAL A 221 -18.29 20.99 -1.12
CA VAL A 221 -18.27 19.53 -0.97
C VAL A 221 -17.44 19.18 0.26
N ASN A 222 -18.05 18.42 1.18
CA ASN A 222 -17.40 17.91 2.38
C ASN A 222 -16.66 16.60 2.08
N GLU A 223 -15.51 16.38 2.71
CA GLU A 223 -14.67 15.18 2.49
C GLU A 223 -15.33 13.87 2.97
N GLU A 224 -16.12 13.93 4.05
CA GLU A 224 -16.77 12.73 4.64
C GLU A 224 -17.86 12.16 3.73
N ASP A 225 -18.68 13.03 3.13
CA ASP A 225 -19.85 12.66 2.34
C ASP A 225 -19.60 12.64 0.83
N VAL A 226 -18.36 12.95 0.40
CA VAL A 226 -18.01 13.16 -1.01
C VAL A 226 -18.41 12.00 -1.93
N LEU A 227 -18.42 10.76 -1.43
CA LEU A 227 -18.85 9.58 -2.18
C LEU A 227 -20.33 9.64 -2.56
N GLY A 228 -21.20 9.90 -1.58
CA GLY A 228 -22.63 10.02 -1.84
C GLY A 228 -22.94 11.24 -2.69
N ILE A 229 -22.18 12.33 -2.53
CA ILE A 229 -22.37 13.56 -3.32
C ILE A 229 -21.95 13.32 -4.78
N LEU A 230 -20.86 12.57 -5.02
CA LEU A 230 -20.46 12.16 -6.36
C LEU A 230 -21.54 11.30 -7.03
N ALA A 231 -22.08 10.31 -6.31
CA ALA A 231 -23.17 9.47 -6.80
C ALA A 231 -24.41 10.30 -7.18
N ALA A 232 -24.80 11.23 -6.30
CA ALA A 232 -25.93 12.13 -6.56
C ALA A 232 -25.65 13.07 -7.75
N ALA A 233 -24.41 13.57 -7.89
CA ALA A 233 -24.01 14.42 -9.01
C ALA A 233 -24.07 13.68 -10.35
N GLU A 234 -23.72 12.39 -10.38
CA GLU A 234 -23.85 11.54 -11.56
C GLU A 234 -25.32 11.30 -11.93
N VAL A 235 -26.16 10.95 -10.94
CA VAL A 235 -27.61 10.75 -11.17
C VAL A 235 -28.28 12.02 -11.67
N LEU A 236 -27.90 13.17 -11.13
CA LEU A 236 -28.40 14.47 -11.59
C LEU A 236 -27.76 14.96 -12.88
N GLN A 237 -26.69 14.30 -13.36
CA GLN A 237 -25.83 14.78 -14.46
C GLN A 237 -25.47 16.27 -14.24
N PHE A 238 -24.82 16.55 -13.10
CA PHE A 238 -24.39 17.88 -12.66
C PHE A 238 -22.86 18.00 -12.77
N PRO A 239 -22.31 18.44 -13.92
CA PRO A 239 -20.89 18.26 -14.23
C PRO A 239 -19.94 19.06 -13.34
N SER A 240 -20.30 20.29 -12.97
CA SER A 240 -19.43 21.14 -12.13
C SER A 240 -19.29 20.58 -10.71
N LEU A 241 -20.39 20.10 -10.12
CA LEU A 241 -20.36 19.41 -8.83
C LEU A 241 -19.59 18.10 -8.92
N PHE A 242 -19.81 17.32 -9.98
CA PHE A 242 -19.10 16.06 -10.20
C PHE A 242 -17.58 16.27 -10.26
N GLN A 243 -17.10 17.23 -11.07
CA GLN A 243 -15.67 17.54 -11.17
C GLN A 243 -15.10 18.06 -9.85
N LYS A 244 -15.86 18.85 -9.09
CA LYS A 244 -15.45 19.31 -7.75
C LYS A 244 -15.28 18.14 -6.78
N CYS A 245 -16.19 17.17 -6.79
CA CYS A 245 -16.10 15.97 -5.96
C CYS A 245 -14.82 15.18 -6.29
N ILE A 246 -14.51 14.98 -7.58
CA ILE A 246 -13.26 14.32 -8.00
C ILE A 246 -12.03 15.10 -7.50
N GLN A 247 -12.03 16.43 -7.56
CA GLN A 247 -10.92 17.23 -7.05
C GLN A 247 -10.71 17.05 -5.53
N VAL A 248 -11.80 17.03 -4.75
CA VAL A 248 -11.76 16.82 -3.30
C VAL A 248 -11.29 15.41 -2.98
N MET A 249 -11.83 14.38 -3.65
CA MET A 249 -11.41 12.99 -3.48
C MET A 249 -9.91 12.82 -3.75
N ARG A 250 -9.37 13.44 -4.82
CA ARG A 250 -7.95 13.37 -5.17
C ARG A 250 -7.02 13.94 -4.10
N ARG A 251 -7.48 14.93 -3.33
CA ARG A 251 -6.69 15.60 -2.29
C ARG A 251 -6.78 14.91 -0.93
N SER A 252 -7.87 14.19 -0.67
CA SER A 252 -8.19 13.60 0.63
C SER A 252 -7.94 12.09 0.71
N ILE A 253 -7.19 11.50 -0.23
CA ILE A 253 -6.92 10.05 -0.23
C ILE A 253 -6.15 9.65 1.02
N CYS A 254 -6.71 8.69 1.74
CA CYS A 254 -6.13 8.13 2.95
C CYS A 254 -6.47 6.63 3.07
N PRO A 255 -5.89 5.92 4.04
CA PRO A 255 -6.07 4.47 4.16
C PRO A 255 -7.53 4.02 4.37
N THR A 256 -8.38 4.87 4.95
CA THR A 256 -9.79 4.53 5.24
C THR A 256 -10.71 4.70 4.03
N ASN A 257 -10.37 5.58 3.08
CA ASN A 257 -11.22 5.92 1.93
C ASN A 257 -10.69 5.40 0.58
N VAL A 258 -9.40 5.08 0.46
CA VAL A 258 -8.77 4.72 -0.83
C VAL A 258 -9.50 3.59 -1.56
N CYS A 259 -9.93 2.56 -0.83
CA CYS A 259 -10.64 1.43 -1.42
C CYS A 259 -12.01 1.86 -1.95
N ARG A 260 -12.75 2.68 -1.19
CA ARG A 260 -14.05 3.19 -1.60
C ARG A 260 -13.93 4.15 -2.79
N TYR A 261 -12.90 5.01 -2.80
CA TYR A 261 -12.64 5.93 -3.90
C TYR A 261 -12.22 5.19 -5.17
N TYR A 262 -11.44 4.11 -5.05
CA TYR A 262 -11.12 3.26 -6.19
C TYR A 262 -12.39 2.60 -6.77
N THR A 263 -13.22 1.97 -5.94
CA THR A 263 -14.47 1.34 -6.39
C THR A 263 -15.42 2.36 -7.04
N ALA A 264 -15.56 3.55 -6.45
CA ALA A 264 -16.32 4.64 -7.05
C ALA A 264 -15.72 5.10 -8.39
N GLY A 265 -14.39 5.21 -8.48
CA GLY A 265 -13.69 5.52 -9.72
C GLY A 265 -13.98 4.51 -10.83
N CYS A 266 -14.00 3.21 -10.50
CA CYS A 266 -14.38 2.15 -11.44
C CYS A 266 -15.85 2.25 -11.84
N LYS A 267 -16.77 2.40 -10.88
CA LYS A 267 -18.21 2.48 -11.10
C LYS A 267 -18.60 3.67 -11.98
N TYR A 268 -18.06 4.85 -11.70
CA TYR A 268 -18.34 6.10 -12.44
C TYR A 268 -17.33 6.35 -13.58
N LYS A 269 -16.53 5.34 -13.95
CA LYS A 269 -15.58 5.36 -15.07
C LYS A 269 -14.65 6.59 -15.09
N GLN A 270 -14.07 6.92 -13.93
CA GLN A 270 -13.15 8.05 -13.75
C GLN A 270 -11.68 7.60 -13.69
N PRO A 271 -10.95 7.57 -14.82
CA PRO A 271 -9.58 7.04 -14.88
C PRO A 271 -8.59 7.87 -14.05
N SER A 272 -8.81 9.18 -13.95
CA SER A 272 -7.95 10.06 -13.14
C SER A 272 -7.98 9.73 -11.65
N LEU A 273 -9.13 9.29 -11.12
CA LEU A 273 -9.26 8.87 -9.72
C LEU A 273 -8.65 7.47 -9.52
N ILE A 274 -8.96 6.54 -10.42
CA ILE A 274 -8.43 5.16 -10.41
C ILE A 274 -6.90 5.18 -10.34
N THR A 275 -6.25 5.90 -11.26
CA THR A 275 -4.78 5.98 -11.35
C THR A 275 -4.13 6.56 -10.09
N ILE A 276 -4.78 7.51 -9.41
CA ILE A 276 -4.24 8.10 -8.18
C ILE A 276 -4.44 7.15 -7.01
N CYS A 277 -5.57 6.45 -6.91
CA CYS A 277 -5.79 5.42 -5.89
C CYS A 277 -4.80 4.26 -6.06
N GLU A 278 -4.55 3.80 -7.29
CA GLU A 278 -3.52 2.81 -7.60
C GLU A 278 -2.15 3.30 -7.15
N ARG A 279 -1.78 4.53 -7.54
CA ARG A 279 -0.49 5.11 -7.19
C ARG A 279 -0.30 5.27 -5.68
N TRP A 280 -1.35 5.70 -4.97
CA TRP A 280 -1.32 5.79 -3.52
C TRP A 280 -1.11 4.41 -2.88
N THR A 281 -1.80 3.39 -3.40
CA THR A 281 -1.73 2.02 -2.88
C THR A 281 -0.37 1.38 -3.14
N GLU A 282 0.24 1.61 -4.31
CA GLU A 282 1.61 1.17 -4.62
C GLU A 282 2.63 1.58 -3.56
N VAL A 283 2.48 2.76 -2.97
CA VAL A 283 3.43 3.28 -1.99
C VAL A 283 3.03 2.94 -0.54
N ASN A 284 1.72 2.85 -0.28
CA ASN A 284 1.18 2.79 1.08
C ASN A 284 0.59 1.43 1.48
N LEU A 285 0.60 0.42 0.59
CA LEU A 285 0.06 -0.92 0.86
C LEU A 285 0.63 -1.52 2.15
N VAL A 286 1.95 -1.61 2.26
CA VAL A 286 2.63 -2.16 3.45
C VAL A 286 2.69 -1.15 4.60
N PRO A 287 3.16 0.11 4.42
CA PRO A 287 3.43 0.99 5.57
C PRO A 287 2.19 1.64 6.20
N GLN A 288 1.06 1.76 5.49
CA GLN A 288 -0.16 2.39 6.05
C GLN A 288 -1.38 1.49 6.00
N LEU A 289 -1.65 0.82 4.88
CA LEU A 289 -2.87 0.01 4.73
C LEU A 289 -2.76 -1.33 5.46
N GLY A 290 -1.57 -1.95 5.46
CA GLY A 290 -1.31 -3.24 6.09
C GLY A 290 -1.54 -3.29 7.60
N SER A 291 -1.54 -2.14 8.28
CA SER A 291 -1.83 -2.02 9.71
C SER A 291 -3.27 -1.67 10.04
N GLN A 292 -4.15 -1.58 9.04
CA GLN A 292 -5.54 -1.14 9.21
C GLN A 292 -6.55 -2.23 8.84
N ILE A 293 -7.65 -2.26 9.60
CA ILE A 293 -8.77 -3.17 9.32
C ILE A 293 -9.40 -2.93 7.93
N CYS A 294 -9.25 -1.71 7.40
CA CYS A 294 -9.71 -1.29 6.09
C CYS A 294 -9.04 -2.06 4.94
N LEU A 295 -7.92 -2.77 5.18
CA LEU A 295 -7.30 -3.66 4.21
C LEU A 295 -8.29 -4.67 3.59
N ARG A 296 -9.30 -5.11 4.36
CA ARG A 296 -10.37 -6.00 3.87
C ARG A 296 -11.17 -5.44 2.68
N ASN A 297 -11.26 -4.11 2.58
CA ASN A 297 -12.05 -3.47 1.54
C ASN A 297 -11.26 -3.39 0.22
N LEU A 298 -9.99 -3.78 0.22
CA LEU A 298 -9.12 -3.71 -0.96
C LEU A 298 -9.57 -4.77 -1.98
N PRO A 299 -10.00 -4.37 -3.19
CA PRO A 299 -10.41 -5.31 -4.22
C PRO A 299 -9.26 -6.21 -4.70
N LEU A 300 -9.58 -7.45 -5.04
CA LEU A 300 -8.62 -8.44 -5.55
C LEU A 300 -7.84 -7.93 -6.76
N GLU A 301 -8.54 -7.32 -7.72
CA GLU A 301 -7.95 -6.79 -8.95
C GLU A 301 -6.92 -5.68 -8.68
N LEU A 302 -7.25 -4.77 -7.76
CA LEU A 302 -6.36 -3.68 -7.37
C LEU A 302 -5.11 -4.24 -6.68
N LEU A 303 -5.27 -5.19 -5.76
CA LEU A 303 -4.14 -5.82 -5.09
C LEU A 303 -3.22 -6.52 -6.10
N GLN A 304 -3.78 -7.29 -7.03
CA GLN A 304 -2.99 -7.97 -8.06
C GLN A 304 -2.23 -6.99 -8.95
N LYS A 305 -2.86 -5.87 -9.35
CA LYS A 305 -2.22 -4.82 -10.16
C LYS A 305 -1.08 -4.14 -9.39
N VAL A 306 -1.29 -3.84 -8.12
CA VAL A 306 -0.30 -3.20 -7.24
C VAL A 306 0.90 -4.13 -6.99
N LEU A 307 0.68 -5.43 -6.76
CA LEU A 307 1.77 -6.38 -6.52
C LEU A 307 2.69 -6.57 -7.73
N LYS A 308 2.12 -6.50 -8.95
CA LYS A 308 2.88 -6.57 -10.21
C LYS A 308 3.54 -5.24 -10.58
N SER A 309 3.22 -4.15 -9.89
CA SER A 309 3.77 -2.83 -10.21
C SER A 309 5.26 -2.75 -9.85
N PRO A 310 6.12 -2.27 -10.76
CA PRO A 310 7.54 -2.05 -10.47
C PRO A 310 7.77 -0.87 -9.51
N ARG A 311 6.71 -0.11 -9.20
CA ARG A 311 6.74 1.04 -8.31
C ARG A 311 6.28 0.71 -6.88
N LEU A 312 5.92 -0.55 -6.61
CA LEU A 312 5.51 -1.00 -5.30
C LEU A 312 6.63 -0.76 -4.28
N PHE A 313 6.29 -0.07 -3.19
CA PHE A 313 7.16 0.06 -2.03
C PHE A 313 6.86 -1.02 -1.00
N THR A 314 7.90 -1.70 -0.54
CA THR A 314 7.87 -2.57 0.65
C THR A 314 9.17 -2.42 1.42
N ILE A 315 9.13 -2.60 2.73
CA ILE A 315 10.31 -2.60 3.60
C ILE A 315 11.19 -3.82 3.27
N ASN A 316 10.57 -4.99 3.13
CA ASN A 316 11.18 -6.20 2.59
C ASN A 316 10.09 -7.14 2.04
N GLU A 317 10.49 -8.23 1.36
CA GLU A 317 9.55 -9.18 0.77
C GLU A 317 8.69 -9.92 1.81
N PHE A 318 9.22 -10.12 3.03
CA PHE A 318 8.49 -10.80 4.09
C PHE A 318 7.33 -9.95 4.64
N TYR A 319 7.50 -8.64 4.85
CA TYR A 319 6.40 -7.76 5.25
C TYR A 319 5.32 -7.64 4.17
N LEU A 320 5.69 -7.75 2.89
CA LEU A 320 4.73 -7.80 1.80
C LEU A 320 3.92 -9.11 1.83
N LEU A 321 4.60 -10.25 2.02
CA LEU A 321 3.96 -11.54 2.24
C LEU A 321 2.99 -11.50 3.43
N ARG A 322 3.44 -10.96 4.57
CA ARG A 322 2.57 -10.78 5.75
C ARG A 322 1.35 -9.98 5.40
N THR A 323 1.49 -8.84 4.73
CA THR A 323 0.36 -7.99 4.32
C THR A 323 -0.64 -8.76 3.43
N ALA A 324 -0.16 -9.60 2.51
CA ALA A 324 -1.03 -10.45 1.70
C ALA A 324 -1.76 -11.53 2.53
N LEU A 325 -1.09 -12.16 3.49
CA LEU A 325 -1.71 -13.11 4.43
C LEU A 325 -2.78 -12.44 5.30
N TYR A 326 -2.50 -11.24 5.82
CA TYR A 326 -3.47 -10.40 6.53
C TYR A 326 -4.70 -10.14 5.67
N TRP A 327 -4.50 -9.74 4.41
CA TRP A 327 -5.61 -9.48 3.50
C TRP A 327 -6.48 -10.73 3.29
N VAL A 328 -5.89 -11.89 2.98
CA VAL A 328 -6.63 -13.16 2.82
C VAL A 328 -7.40 -13.52 4.09
N PHE A 329 -6.76 -13.45 5.25
CA PHE A 329 -7.40 -13.75 6.53
C PHE A 329 -8.62 -12.85 6.78
N LEU A 330 -8.52 -11.56 6.47
CA LEU A 330 -9.61 -10.60 6.62
C LEU A 330 -10.75 -10.82 5.61
N GLN A 331 -10.46 -11.33 4.40
CA GLN A 331 -11.50 -11.74 3.43
C GLN A 331 -12.30 -12.94 3.96
N GLN A 332 -11.61 -13.93 4.53
CA GLN A 332 -12.24 -15.14 5.07
C GLN A 332 -13.02 -14.88 6.37
N ASN A 333 -12.69 -13.81 7.10
CA ASN A 333 -13.26 -13.50 8.40
C ASN A 333 -13.89 -12.08 8.46
N PRO A 334 -15.00 -11.84 7.74
CA PRO A 334 -15.59 -10.51 7.62
C PRO A 334 -16.14 -9.96 8.95
N LYS A 335 -16.42 -10.82 9.93
CA LYS A 335 -16.98 -10.43 11.24
C LYS A 335 -15.97 -9.72 12.16
N ILE A 336 -14.67 -9.90 11.90
CA ILE A 336 -13.62 -9.30 12.73
C ILE A 336 -13.66 -7.77 12.59
N GLN A 337 -13.49 -7.02 13.68
CA GLN A 337 -13.52 -5.55 13.65
C GLN A 337 -12.18 -4.91 14.04
N ILE A 338 -11.25 -5.69 14.59
CA ILE A 338 -9.95 -5.24 15.07
C ILE A 338 -8.87 -6.01 14.30
N ILE A 339 -7.77 -5.35 13.97
CA ILE A 339 -6.67 -6.03 13.28
C ILE A 339 -6.06 -7.08 14.22
N PRO A 340 -5.98 -8.36 13.80
CA PRO A 340 -5.44 -9.41 14.65
C PRO A 340 -3.92 -9.27 14.80
N SER A 341 -3.39 -9.88 15.88
CA SER A 341 -1.94 -10.07 15.99
C SER A 341 -1.44 -11.00 14.88
N TYR A 342 -0.15 -10.91 14.56
CA TYR A 342 0.44 -11.78 13.53
C TYR A 342 0.41 -13.26 13.96
N ASN A 343 0.67 -13.54 15.24
CA ASN A 343 0.59 -14.88 15.79
C ASN A 343 -0.82 -15.48 15.62
N THR A 344 -1.87 -14.68 15.80
CA THR A 344 -3.26 -15.14 15.57
C THR A 344 -3.46 -15.63 14.13
N ILE A 345 -2.86 -14.96 13.15
CA ILE A 345 -2.95 -15.35 11.74
C ILE A 345 -2.17 -16.63 11.48
N LEU A 346 -0.96 -16.74 12.02
CA LEU A 346 -0.15 -17.95 11.93
C LEU A 346 -0.91 -19.15 12.53
N THR A 347 -1.42 -19.00 13.76
CA THR A 347 -2.20 -20.06 14.42
C THR A 347 -3.45 -20.43 13.62
N TYR A 348 -4.16 -19.44 13.04
CA TYR A 348 -5.33 -19.71 12.20
C TYR A 348 -4.97 -20.62 11.02
N PHE A 349 -4.00 -20.23 10.20
CA PHE A 349 -3.62 -21.03 9.02
C PHE A 349 -2.98 -22.36 9.41
N SER A 350 -2.12 -22.41 10.43
CA SER A 350 -1.49 -23.65 10.90
C SER A 350 -2.48 -24.63 11.55
N SER A 351 -3.61 -24.14 12.08
CA SER A 351 -4.67 -24.99 12.65
C SER A 351 -5.54 -25.67 11.58
N LEU A 352 -5.45 -25.25 10.32
CA LEU A 352 -6.22 -25.86 9.24
C LEU A 352 -5.77 -27.31 8.99
N PRO A 353 -6.67 -28.20 8.52
CA PRO A 353 -6.35 -29.59 8.24
C PRO A 353 -5.08 -29.76 7.38
N LYS A 354 -4.11 -30.57 7.82
CA LYS A 354 -2.83 -30.74 7.10
C LYS A 354 -2.91 -31.67 5.88
N THR A 355 -4.12 -31.98 5.41
CA THR A 355 -4.34 -32.82 4.23
C THR A 355 -3.89 -32.13 2.94
N CYS A 356 -4.09 -30.82 2.84
CA CYS A 356 -3.60 -29.98 1.74
C CYS A 356 -3.40 -28.53 2.20
N ALA A 357 -2.51 -27.82 1.49
CA ALA A 357 -2.20 -26.43 1.77
C ALA A 357 -3.41 -25.52 1.47
N PHE A 358 -3.54 -24.38 2.17
CA PHE A 358 -4.67 -23.47 1.97
C PHE A 358 -4.86 -23.05 0.50
N LEU A 359 -3.78 -22.73 -0.23
CA LEU A 359 -3.86 -22.30 -1.63
C LEU A 359 -4.36 -23.40 -2.61
N GLU A 360 -4.28 -24.68 -2.24
CA GLU A 360 -4.75 -25.79 -3.06
C GLU A 360 -6.24 -26.08 -2.87
N ARG A 361 -6.85 -25.54 -1.81
CA ARG A 361 -8.28 -25.67 -1.51
C ARG A 361 -9.11 -24.80 -2.43
N GLU A 362 -10.38 -25.16 -2.60
CA GLU A 362 -11.33 -24.40 -3.42
C GLU A 362 -11.40 -22.92 -3.00
N GLU A 363 -11.40 -22.63 -1.70
CA GLU A 363 -11.42 -21.26 -1.16
C GLU A 363 -10.14 -20.46 -1.48
N GLY A 364 -9.00 -21.15 -1.61
CA GLY A 364 -7.67 -20.58 -1.76
C GLY A 364 -7.24 -20.33 -3.21
N GLN A 365 -7.81 -21.06 -4.17
CA GLN A 365 -7.42 -21.02 -5.59
C GLN A 365 -7.51 -19.61 -6.20
N GLN A 366 -8.54 -18.84 -5.84
CA GLN A 366 -8.71 -17.47 -6.29
C GLN A 366 -7.54 -16.53 -5.89
N TYR A 367 -6.75 -16.90 -4.88
CA TYR A 367 -5.64 -16.08 -4.38
C TYR A 367 -4.28 -16.47 -4.98
N MET A 368 -4.17 -17.58 -5.71
CA MET A 368 -2.89 -18.08 -6.23
C MET A 368 -2.12 -17.01 -7.02
N ALA A 369 -2.82 -16.27 -7.88
CA ALA A 369 -2.21 -15.26 -8.74
C ALA A 369 -1.57 -14.08 -7.96
N ILE A 370 -2.06 -13.77 -6.75
CA ILE A 370 -1.46 -12.77 -5.87
C ILE A 370 -0.11 -13.30 -5.37
N PHE A 371 -0.09 -14.51 -4.81
CA PHE A 371 1.12 -15.06 -4.20
C PHE A 371 2.19 -15.43 -5.24
N GLN A 372 1.80 -15.78 -6.46
CA GLN A 372 2.73 -15.91 -7.59
C GLN A 372 3.40 -14.59 -7.99
N SER A 373 2.77 -13.45 -7.68
CA SER A 373 3.34 -12.12 -7.97
C SER A 373 4.35 -11.68 -6.89
N LEU A 374 4.47 -12.42 -5.78
CA LEU A 374 5.41 -12.13 -4.70
C LEU A 374 6.80 -12.71 -5.00
N ARG A 375 7.84 -11.99 -4.57
CA ARG A 375 9.24 -12.42 -4.73
C ARG A 375 9.66 -13.26 -3.52
N LEU A 376 9.07 -14.44 -3.37
CA LEU A 376 9.29 -15.29 -2.20
C LEU A 376 10.76 -15.72 -2.04
N HIS A 377 11.50 -15.84 -3.15
CA HIS A 377 12.96 -16.06 -3.14
C HIS A 377 13.77 -14.91 -2.52
N GLY A 378 13.15 -13.75 -2.28
CA GLY A 378 13.77 -12.64 -1.56
C GLY A 378 13.73 -12.78 -0.04
N ILE A 379 13.10 -13.83 0.50
CA ILE A 379 12.99 -14.09 1.93
C ILE A 379 14.17 -14.98 2.36
N THR A 380 15.28 -14.37 2.77
CA THR A 380 16.54 -15.08 3.07
C THR A 380 16.76 -15.41 4.55
N SER A 381 15.90 -14.91 5.45
CA SER A 381 16.01 -15.14 6.90
C SER A 381 15.57 -16.55 7.26
N SER A 382 16.39 -17.30 8.00
CA SER A 382 16.07 -18.66 8.46
C SER A 382 14.77 -18.70 9.26
N ARG A 383 14.57 -17.75 10.20
CA ARG A 383 13.33 -17.66 10.98
C ARG A 383 12.09 -17.49 10.11
N HIS A 384 12.17 -16.62 9.10
CA HIS A 384 11.03 -16.40 8.21
C HIS A 384 10.78 -17.63 7.32
N LEU A 385 11.83 -18.33 6.89
CA LEU A 385 11.69 -19.58 6.14
C LEU A 385 11.07 -20.70 6.98
N GLU A 386 11.40 -20.80 8.26
CA GLU A 386 10.75 -21.71 9.22
C GLU A 386 9.25 -21.37 9.34
N GLU A 387 8.90 -20.09 9.49
CA GLU A 387 7.50 -19.64 9.52
C GLU A 387 6.74 -19.98 8.23
N LEU A 388 7.38 -19.83 7.06
CA LEU A 388 6.83 -20.23 5.76
C LEU A 388 6.56 -21.74 5.66
N TRP A 389 7.33 -22.56 6.38
CA TRP A 389 7.16 -24.01 6.43
C TRP A 389 6.08 -24.45 7.42
N GLU A 390 6.00 -23.78 8.57
CA GLU A 390 5.02 -24.07 9.62
C GLU A 390 3.60 -23.60 9.27
N ILE A 391 3.49 -22.56 8.44
CA ILE A 391 2.20 -22.08 7.97
C ILE A 391 1.63 -23.06 6.94
N ASN A 392 0.46 -23.64 7.23
CA ASN A 392 -0.26 -24.53 6.28
C ASN A 392 -0.95 -23.72 5.16
N PHE A 393 -0.17 -22.91 4.45
CA PHE A 393 -0.67 -21.95 3.45
C PHE A 393 -0.19 -22.27 2.04
N PHE A 394 1.12 -22.52 1.88
CA PHE A 394 1.75 -22.71 0.58
C PHE A 394 1.78 -24.18 0.14
N PRO A 395 1.56 -24.46 -1.16
CA PRO A 395 1.77 -25.79 -1.72
C PRO A 395 3.21 -26.26 -1.48
N LEU A 396 3.40 -27.54 -1.16
CA LEU A 396 4.72 -28.12 -0.95
C LEU A 396 5.69 -27.88 -2.14
N PRO A 397 5.26 -27.99 -3.42
CA PRO A 397 6.16 -27.72 -4.55
C PRO A 397 6.73 -26.29 -4.56
N TRP A 398 5.98 -25.31 -4.05
CA TRP A 398 6.45 -23.92 -3.98
C TRP A 398 7.52 -23.75 -2.90
N LEU A 399 7.28 -24.33 -1.72
CA LEU A 399 8.26 -24.31 -0.63
C LEU A 399 9.55 -25.02 -1.04
N THR A 400 9.44 -26.18 -1.68
CA THR A 400 10.61 -26.91 -2.22
C THR A 400 11.36 -26.08 -3.26
N ARG A 401 10.65 -25.36 -4.15
CA ARG A 401 11.28 -24.46 -5.12
C ARG A 401 12.06 -23.33 -4.44
N ILE A 402 11.47 -22.68 -3.44
CA ILE A 402 12.12 -21.61 -2.67
C ILE A 402 13.39 -22.13 -1.99
N LEU A 403 13.31 -23.28 -1.31
CA LEU A 403 14.45 -23.88 -0.62
C LEU A 403 15.54 -24.32 -1.61
N SER A 404 15.16 -24.90 -2.75
CA SER A 404 16.09 -25.27 -3.82
C SER A 404 16.81 -24.06 -4.40
N ASP A 405 16.09 -22.94 -4.63
CA ASP A 405 16.69 -21.69 -5.09
C ASP A 405 17.72 -21.16 -4.09
N HIS A 406 17.39 -21.17 -2.78
CA HIS A 406 18.32 -20.77 -1.74
C HIS A 406 19.52 -21.71 -1.61
N TYR A 407 19.30 -23.02 -1.68
CA TYR A 407 20.37 -24.02 -1.65
C TYR A 407 21.36 -23.79 -2.79
N HIS A 408 20.87 -23.69 -4.04
CA HIS A 408 21.71 -23.44 -5.19
C HIS A 408 22.40 -22.08 -5.14
N ALA A 409 21.74 -21.05 -4.63
CA ALA A 409 22.39 -19.75 -4.46
C ALA A 409 23.54 -19.84 -3.45
N LEU A 410 23.35 -20.49 -2.30
CA LEU A 410 24.40 -20.69 -1.31
C LEU A 410 25.56 -21.55 -1.84
N GLU A 411 25.24 -22.67 -2.51
CA GLU A 411 26.21 -23.55 -3.17
C GLU A 411 26.99 -22.83 -4.27
N ASN A 412 26.39 -21.88 -4.98
CA ASN A 412 27.09 -21.11 -6.02
C ASN A 412 27.74 -19.82 -5.50
N GLY A 413 27.89 -19.67 -4.18
CA GLY A 413 28.58 -18.51 -3.58
C GLY A 413 27.76 -17.22 -3.61
N GLY A 414 26.43 -17.33 -3.69
CA GLY A 414 25.44 -16.26 -3.66
C GLY A 414 24.74 -15.98 -4.99
N ASP A 415 25.08 -16.71 -6.06
CA ASP A 415 24.53 -16.45 -7.39
C ASP A 415 23.04 -16.79 -7.49
N MET A 416 22.23 -15.82 -7.90
CA MET A 416 20.78 -15.99 -8.09
C MET A 416 20.49 -16.54 -9.50
N ALA A 417 20.99 -17.74 -9.80
CA ALA A 417 21.02 -18.29 -11.15
C ALA A 417 19.64 -18.48 -11.80
N PHE A 418 18.59 -18.64 -10.99
CA PHE A 418 17.23 -18.79 -11.48
C PHE A 418 16.47 -17.46 -11.62
N GLN A 419 17.10 -16.33 -11.28
CA GLN A 419 16.51 -15.00 -11.37
C GLN A 419 17.22 -14.17 -12.45
N ALA A 420 16.61 -14.11 -13.63
CA ALA A 420 17.15 -13.38 -14.79
C ALA A 420 16.50 -12.00 -14.98
N ASP A 421 15.19 -11.87 -14.71
CA ASP A 421 14.49 -10.61 -14.91
C ASP A 421 14.58 -9.70 -13.69
N PHE A 422 15.37 -8.63 -13.84
CA PHE A 422 15.54 -7.64 -12.80
C PHE A 422 14.22 -6.97 -12.37
N ASN A 423 13.30 -6.71 -13.29
CA ASN A 423 12.08 -5.97 -12.98
C ASN A 423 11.15 -6.74 -12.06
N THR A 424 11.04 -8.05 -12.27
CA THR A 424 10.12 -8.92 -11.52
C THR A 424 10.79 -9.70 -10.40
N GLN A 425 12.11 -9.90 -10.44
CA GLN A 425 12.81 -10.81 -9.52
C GLN A 425 13.89 -10.14 -8.65
N ALA A 426 14.29 -8.88 -8.90
CA ALA A 426 15.23 -8.22 -7.99
C ALA A 426 14.65 -8.11 -6.57
N VAL A 427 15.41 -8.41 -5.54
CA VAL A 427 14.94 -8.36 -4.15
C VAL A 427 14.83 -6.90 -3.71
N ARG A 428 13.69 -6.52 -3.10
CA ARG A 428 13.41 -5.15 -2.68
C ARG A 428 13.69 -4.96 -1.20
N PHE A 429 14.41 -3.90 -0.88
CA PHE A 429 14.62 -3.39 0.47
C PHE A 429 14.20 -1.93 0.54
N GLY A 430 13.36 -1.57 1.49
CA GLY A 430 12.74 -0.25 1.58
C GLY A 430 13.12 0.52 2.83
N LEU A 431 13.54 1.78 2.67
CA LEU A 431 13.68 2.75 3.77
C LEU A 431 12.59 3.82 3.66
N MET A 432 11.94 4.14 4.77
CA MET A 432 10.92 5.19 4.84
C MET A 432 11.38 6.32 5.77
N LEU A 433 11.48 7.54 5.22
CA LEU A 433 11.87 8.73 5.97
C LEU A 433 10.65 9.60 6.25
N ARG A 434 10.43 10.00 7.52
CA ARG A 434 9.26 10.80 7.92
C ARG A 434 9.59 12.19 8.42
N GLU A 435 10.68 12.40 9.17
CA GLU A 435 11.15 13.76 9.56
C GLU A 435 12.47 13.67 10.34
N GLU A 436 12.60 12.63 11.17
CA GLU A 436 13.78 12.32 11.98
C GLU A 436 14.27 10.88 11.68
N PRO A 437 15.59 10.58 11.71
CA PRO A 437 16.74 11.45 11.92
C PRO A 437 17.34 12.01 10.61
N ARG A 438 18.31 12.94 10.70
CA ARG A 438 19.13 13.41 9.54
C ARG A 438 19.88 12.29 8.81
N TYR A 439 20.00 11.15 9.47
CA TYR A 439 20.68 9.96 8.99
C TYR A 439 19.82 8.75 9.34
N HIS A 440 19.58 7.89 8.36
CA HIS A 440 18.93 6.62 8.56
C HIS A 440 19.73 5.53 7.86
N ALA A 441 19.99 4.43 8.55
CA ALA A 441 20.69 3.30 7.98
C ALA A 441 20.17 1.97 8.51
N GLU A 442 20.15 0.98 7.63
CA GLU A 442 19.71 -0.37 7.92
C GLU A 442 20.69 -1.37 7.27
N VAL A 443 21.01 -2.44 7.98
CA VAL A 443 21.87 -3.50 7.45
C VAL A 443 20.99 -4.65 6.96
N ILE A 444 21.19 -5.03 5.71
CA ILE A 444 20.56 -6.18 5.07
C ILE A 444 21.58 -7.28 4.82
N SER A 445 21.10 -8.53 4.74
CA SER A 445 21.89 -9.73 4.47
C SER A 445 21.26 -10.54 3.34
N ILE A 446 22.07 -10.88 2.33
CA ILE A 446 21.67 -11.75 1.21
C ILE A 446 22.80 -12.75 0.99
N TYR A 447 22.51 -14.05 1.19
CA TYR A 447 23.47 -15.15 0.99
C TYR A 447 24.86 -14.90 1.64
N GLY A 448 24.84 -14.26 2.80
CA GLY A 448 26.01 -13.94 3.61
C GLY A 448 26.83 -12.73 3.17
N PHE A 449 26.31 -11.94 2.24
CA PHE A 449 26.80 -10.60 1.95
C PHE A 449 25.97 -9.56 2.70
N PHE A 450 26.67 -8.68 3.43
CA PHE A 450 26.05 -7.63 4.23
C PHE A 450 26.15 -6.27 3.53
N PHE A 451 25.03 -5.55 3.46
CA PHE A 451 24.97 -4.20 2.90
C PHE A 451 24.30 -3.26 3.89
N GLU A 452 24.93 -2.12 4.14
CA GLU A 452 24.37 -1.02 4.89
C GLU A 452 23.71 -0.05 3.89
N LEU A 453 22.38 0.00 3.92
CA LEU A 453 21.58 0.94 3.16
C LEU A 453 21.59 2.27 3.90
N LYS A 454 21.84 3.38 3.20
CA LYS A 454 21.96 4.71 3.82
C LYS A 454 21.08 5.73 3.14
N ALA A 455 20.44 6.53 3.97
CA ALA A 455 19.83 7.79 3.62
C ALA A 455 20.44 8.91 4.47
N VAL A 456 20.94 9.96 3.81
CA VAL A 456 21.57 11.10 4.47
C VAL A 456 20.88 12.38 4.01
N LYS A 457 20.41 13.18 4.97
CA LYS A 457 19.92 14.53 4.75
C LYS A 457 21.08 15.51 4.94
N HIS A 458 21.42 16.25 3.88
CA HIS A 458 22.49 17.26 3.91
C HIS A 458 21.95 18.62 4.34
N ASP A 459 20.94 19.11 3.64
CA ASP A 459 20.30 20.42 3.87
C ASP A 459 18.79 20.26 4.11
N ALA A 460 18.01 21.34 4.08
CA ALA A 460 16.56 21.30 4.27
C ALA A 460 15.86 20.33 3.29
N SER A 461 16.31 20.28 2.03
CA SER A 461 15.71 19.46 0.96
C SER A 461 16.70 18.57 0.20
N ALA A 462 17.99 18.60 0.51
CA ALA A 462 18.99 17.79 -0.21
C ALA A 462 19.20 16.43 0.47
N TYR A 463 18.89 15.35 -0.23
CA TYR A 463 19.05 13.97 0.24
C TYR A 463 20.03 13.20 -0.64
N SER A 464 20.78 12.29 -0.01
CA SER A 464 21.58 11.30 -0.70
C SER A 464 21.26 9.88 -0.23
N PHE A 465 21.13 8.97 -1.20
CA PHE A 465 20.83 7.57 -0.96
C PHE A 465 21.88 6.70 -1.63
N TYR A 466 22.42 5.74 -0.88
CA TYR A 466 23.41 4.80 -1.38
C TYR A 466 23.46 3.56 -0.49
N MET A 467 24.04 2.49 -1.00
CA MET A 467 24.34 1.29 -0.21
C MET A 467 25.84 1.04 -0.14
N LYS A 468 26.29 0.42 0.93
CA LYS A 468 27.68 0.10 1.15
C LYS A 468 27.83 -1.35 1.61
N ARG A 469 28.72 -2.11 0.98
CA ARG A 469 29.10 -3.44 1.46
C ARG A 469 29.87 -3.35 2.78
N VAL A 470 29.51 -4.20 3.73
CA VAL A 470 30.08 -4.26 5.08
C VAL A 470 30.70 -5.64 5.34
N ARG A 471 31.73 -5.70 6.19
CA ARG A 471 32.35 -6.97 6.62
C ARG A 471 31.47 -7.64 7.67
N HIS A 472 31.42 -8.97 7.68
CA HIS A 472 30.72 -9.73 8.72
C HIS A 472 31.19 -9.42 10.16
N ALA A 473 32.46 -9.05 10.33
CA ALA A 473 33.05 -8.69 11.63
C ALA A 473 32.91 -7.19 11.98
N ASP A 474 32.16 -6.41 11.19
CA ASP A 474 31.96 -5.00 11.45
C ASP A 474 30.99 -4.82 12.64
N PRO A 475 31.30 -3.97 13.64
CA PRO A 475 30.43 -3.74 14.80
C PRO A 475 29.03 -3.23 14.47
N ILE A 476 28.81 -2.69 13.26
CA ILE A 476 27.49 -2.23 12.81
C ILE A 476 26.52 -3.43 12.62
N ILE A 477 27.05 -4.63 12.40
CA ILE A 477 26.23 -5.84 12.30
C ILE A 477 25.85 -6.28 13.71
N SER A 478 24.53 -6.39 13.95
CA SER A 478 24.05 -6.86 15.25
C SER A 478 24.56 -8.28 15.53
N TYR A 479 24.83 -8.59 16.80
CA TYR A 479 25.26 -9.92 17.24
C TYR A 479 24.32 -11.01 16.70
N PHE A 480 23.01 -10.81 16.80
CA PHE A 480 22.00 -11.74 16.30
C PHE A 480 22.05 -11.95 14.79
N THR A 481 22.31 -10.88 14.02
CA THR A 481 22.47 -10.97 12.57
C THR A 481 23.74 -11.73 12.20
N ALA A 482 24.84 -11.51 12.93
CA ALA A 482 26.12 -12.16 12.69
C ALA A 482 26.10 -13.66 13.05
N GLU A 483 25.41 -14.05 14.11
CA GLU A 483 25.36 -15.43 14.60
C GLU A 483 24.44 -16.34 13.76
N ARG A 484 23.37 -15.77 13.19
CA ARG A 484 22.31 -16.55 12.52
C ARG A 484 22.29 -16.44 10.99
N SER A 485 23.07 -15.53 10.41
CA SER A 485 23.17 -15.42 8.96
C SER A 485 24.32 -16.27 8.44
N PRO A 486 24.20 -16.85 7.22
CA PRO A 486 25.38 -17.35 6.53
C PRO A 486 26.40 -16.22 6.37
N VAL A 487 27.70 -16.55 6.28
CA VAL A 487 28.77 -15.57 6.09
C VAL A 487 29.58 -15.91 4.86
N ASN A 488 29.57 -15.03 3.86
CA ASN A 488 30.36 -15.22 2.66
C ASN A 488 31.70 -14.45 2.77
N LEU A 489 32.80 -15.15 2.53
CA LEU A 489 34.16 -14.63 2.66
C LEU A 489 34.76 -14.07 1.36
N GLN A 490 34.04 -14.12 0.25
CA GLN A 490 34.51 -13.57 -1.03
C GLN A 490 34.86 -12.10 -0.89
N LYS A 491 35.99 -11.68 -1.48
CA LYS A 491 36.49 -10.29 -1.36
C LYS A 491 35.60 -9.28 -2.08
N GLU A 492 34.96 -9.73 -3.15
CA GLU A 492 34.17 -8.94 -4.08
C GLU A 492 32.85 -9.65 -4.36
N ARG A 493 31.84 -8.90 -4.81
CA ARG A 493 30.53 -9.43 -5.16
C ARG A 493 29.96 -8.55 -6.25
N GLU A 494 29.75 -9.12 -7.43
CA GLU A 494 29.01 -8.41 -8.46
C GLU A 494 27.54 -8.32 -8.06
N VAL A 495 26.99 -7.11 -8.14
CA VAL A 495 25.59 -6.82 -7.83
C VAL A 495 25.03 -5.95 -8.95
N LYS A 496 23.91 -6.40 -9.51
CA LYS A 496 23.05 -5.59 -10.36
C LYS A 496 22.03 -4.90 -9.46
N TYR A 497 21.94 -3.57 -9.52
CA TYR A 497 21.10 -2.80 -8.62
C TYR A 497 20.47 -1.56 -9.24
N GLU A 498 19.44 -1.07 -8.56
CA GLU A 498 18.74 0.19 -8.85
C GLU A 498 18.26 0.79 -7.52
N ILE A 499 18.45 2.11 -7.34
CA ILE A 499 17.97 2.85 -6.17
C ILE A 499 16.88 3.79 -6.64
N LYS A 500 15.69 3.70 -6.04
CA LYS A 500 14.54 4.56 -6.33
C LYS A 500 14.12 5.32 -5.09
N ALA A 501 13.85 6.61 -5.19
CA ALA A 501 13.25 7.41 -4.14
C ALA A 501 11.94 8.01 -4.67
N GLN A 502 10.85 7.83 -3.91
CA GLN A 502 9.51 8.29 -4.24
C GLN A 502 9.00 9.22 -3.15
N CYS A 503 8.41 10.35 -3.55
CA CYS A 503 7.83 11.32 -2.63
C CYS A 503 6.70 12.11 -3.32
N GLN A 504 5.87 12.77 -2.53
CA GLN A 504 4.81 13.64 -3.04
C GLN A 504 5.22 15.11 -2.92
N ILE A 505 5.32 15.81 -4.05
CA ILE A 505 5.68 17.22 -4.15
C ILE A 505 4.50 17.96 -4.81
N ASP A 506 3.96 18.97 -4.13
CA ASP A 506 2.79 19.74 -4.58
C ASP A 506 1.59 18.86 -4.98
N GLY A 507 1.35 17.80 -4.20
CA GLY A 507 0.28 16.84 -4.44
C GLY A 507 0.54 15.83 -5.57
N LYS A 508 1.68 15.93 -6.29
CA LYS A 508 2.07 14.99 -7.37
C LYS A 508 3.17 14.05 -6.91
N TRP A 509 3.07 12.78 -7.28
CA TRP A 509 4.13 11.80 -7.04
C TRP A 509 5.31 12.06 -8.00
N GLN A 510 6.49 12.20 -7.43
CA GLN A 510 7.75 12.25 -8.17
C GLN A 510 8.62 11.04 -7.82
N GLU A 511 9.42 10.60 -8.78
CA GLU A 511 10.34 9.49 -8.64
C GLU A 511 11.74 9.91 -9.07
N PHE A 512 12.73 9.61 -8.25
CA PHE A 512 14.15 9.81 -8.52
C PHE A 512 14.81 8.45 -8.57
N THR A 513 15.48 8.12 -9.67
CA THR A 513 16.10 6.81 -9.86
C THR A 513 17.57 6.97 -10.19
N THR A 514 18.38 5.99 -9.79
CA THR A 514 19.62 5.73 -10.52
C THR A 514 19.30 4.98 -11.80
N GLU A 515 20.20 5.05 -12.77
CA GLU A 515 20.23 4.03 -13.84
C GLU A 515 20.41 2.64 -13.21
N ARG A 516 20.09 1.61 -13.99
CA ARG A 516 20.40 0.24 -13.62
C ARG A 516 21.89 0.01 -13.80
N LEU A 517 22.55 -0.39 -12.73
CA LEU A 517 24.00 -0.53 -12.69
C LEU A 517 24.39 -1.94 -12.30
N THR A 518 25.48 -2.42 -12.86
CA THR A 518 26.18 -3.61 -12.40
C THR A 518 27.53 -3.16 -11.86
N GLN A 519 27.85 -3.53 -10.62
CA GLN A 519 29.09 -3.11 -9.96
C GLN A 519 29.64 -4.25 -9.10
N SER A 520 30.95 -4.44 -9.12
CA SER A 520 31.65 -5.27 -8.14
C SER A 520 31.80 -4.51 -6.82
N PHE A 521 31.13 -5.00 -5.77
CA PHE A 521 31.23 -4.47 -4.42
C PHE A 521 32.32 -5.17 -3.63
N GLY A 522 33.40 -4.45 -3.36
CA GLY A 522 34.48 -4.92 -2.50
C GLY A 522 34.33 -4.48 -1.05
N VAL A 523 35.26 -4.91 -0.20
CA VAL A 523 35.34 -4.49 1.21
C VAL A 523 36.15 -3.20 1.40
N LYS A 524 36.98 -2.82 0.42
CA LYS A 524 37.80 -1.60 0.47
C LYS A 524 36.92 -0.35 0.30
N LYS A 525 37.31 0.78 0.92
CA LYS A 525 36.52 2.04 0.89
C LYS A 525 36.14 2.48 -0.53
N SER A 526 37.03 2.32 -1.52
CA SER A 526 36.82 2.74 -2.90
C SER A 526 35.79 1.90 -3.67
N SER A 527 35.73 0.57 -3.45
CA SER A 527 34.80 -0.33 -4.15
C SER A 527 33.60 -0.77 -3.31
N SER A 528 33.53 -0.35 -2.05
CA SER A 528 32.43 -0.76 -1.14
C SER A 528 31.12 -0.02 -1.34
N LYS A 529 31.12 1.15 -1.98
CA LYS A 529 29.94 2.05 -2.07
C LYS A 529 29.31 2.02 -3.46
N SER A 530 27.99 2.09 -3.51
CA SER A 530 27.24 2.26 -4.76
C SER A 530 27.35 3.68 -5.32
N LYS A 531 26.88 3.89 -6.55
CA LYS A 531 26.56 5.23 -7.06
C LYS A 531 25.56 5.89 -6.11
N ILE A 532 25.79 7.17 -5.82
CA ILE A 532 24.96 7.95 -4.90
C ILE A 532 23.81 8.56 -5.69
N LEU A 533 22.57 8.23 -5.30
CA LEU A 533 21.38 8.94 -5.77
C LEU A 533 21.27 10.24 -4.98
N LYS A 534 21.42 11.39 -5.64
CA LYS A 534 21.19 12.70 -5.04
C LYS A 534 19.84 13.23 -5.51
N ALA A 535 18.99 13.64 -4.58
CA ALA A 535 17.67 14.18 -4.88
C ALA A 535 17.39 15.43 -4.05
N ARG A 536 16.72 16.42 -4.65
CA ARG A 536 16.17 17.59 -3.94
C ARG A 536 14.70 17.36 -3.70
N ILE A 537 14.36 17.06 -2.45
CA ILE A 537 13.02 16.67 -2.02
C ILE A 537 12.56 17.65 -0.93
N PRO A 538 11.57 18.52 -1.20
CA PRO A 538 11.11 19.53 -0.26
C PRO A 538 10.21 18.96 0.85
N SER A 539 9.62 17.79 0.64
CA SER A 539 8.56 17.21 1.48
C SER A 539 8.82 15.76 1.83
N VAL A 540 8.31 15.37 2.99
CA VAL A 540 8.31 14.02 3.54
C VAL A 540 6.86 13.53 3.61
N PRO A 541 6.59 12.20 3.65
CA PRO A 541 7.53 11.09 3.69
C PRO A 541 8.24 10.78 2.36
N ILE A 542 9.43 10.21 2.45
CA ILE A 542 10.22 9.70 1.31
C ILE A 542 10.33 8.18 1.41
N TYR A 543 10.01 7.49 0.33
CA TYR A 543 10.03 6.05 0.22
C TYR A 543 11.17 5.64 -0.70
N VAL A 544 12.19 5.00 -0.15
CA VAL A 544 13.41 4.63 -0.88
C VAL A 544 13.46 3.12 -1.05
N THR A 545 13.50 2.64 -2.28
CA THR A 545 13.61 1.21 -2.62
C THR A 545 14.97 0.93 -3.22
N PHE A 546 15.70 -0.02 -2.62
CA PHE A 546 16.91 -0.62 -3.15
C PHE A 546 16.53 -1.96 -3.77
N LEU A 547 16.70 -2.08 -5.10
CA LEU A 547 16.51 -3.34 -5.83
C LEU A 547 17.87 -3.98 -6.06
N LEU A 548 18.07 -5.21 -5.57
CA LEU A 548 19.33 -5.94 -5.69
C LEU A 548 19.10 -7.29 -6.38
N LEU A 549 20.00 -7.66 -7.29
CA LEU A 549 20.07 -8.97 -7.91
C LEU A 549 21.55 -9.39 -8.00
N PHE A 550 21.83 -10.63 -7.63
CA PHE A 550 23.18 -11.21 -7.67
C PHE A 550 23.31 -12.04 -8.95
N PRO A 551 23.89 -11.49 -10.04
CA PRO A 551 24.00 -12.21 -11.30
C PRO A 551 24.86 -13.47 -11.14
N SER A 552 24.63 -14.47 -11.99
CA SER A 552 25.53 -15.63 -12.10
C SER A 552 26.90 -15.16 -12.59
N SER A 553 27.95 -15.61 -11.90
CA SER A 553 29.34 -15.30 -12.26
C SER A 553 29.84 -16.17 -13.41
#